data_AF-W2X489-F1
#
_entry.id   AF-W2X489-F1
#
_cell.length_a   1.000
_cell.length_b   1.000
_cell.length_c   1.000
_cell.angle_alpha   90.00
_cell.angle_beta   90.00
_cell.angle_gamma   90.00
#
_symmetry.space_group_name_H-M   'P 1'
#
loop_
_entity.id
_entity.type
_entity.pdbx_description
1 polymer ?
#
loop_
_entity_poly.entity_id
_entity_poly.type
_entity_poly.pdbx_seq_one_letter_code
_entity_poly.pdbx_strand_id
1 'polypeptide(L)'
;MVQGVNNFGAKILLDCGATTVYVSRGFVKKHELKTHAYTDRTTKVKLGDNKIGESILELVKIEILLQGVPNYQCIAVVFDIPEEFDCVLGMPFFVDVHPDIDWKNRCFK
;
A
#
# COMPACT_ATOMS: atom_id res chain seq x y z
N MET A 1 17.44 -2.09 8.10
CA MET A 1 16.03 -1.71 8.31
C MET A 1 15.22 -2.56 7.35
N VAL A 2 14.57 -3.62 7.82
CA VAL A 2 13.74 -4.48 6.95
C VAL A 2 12.37 -3.82 6.89
N GLN A 3 12.14 -3.04 5.85
CA GLN A 3 10.81 -2.60 5.45
C GLN A 3 10.48 -3.32 4.16
N GLY A 4 9.38 -4.06 4.14
CA GLY A 4 9.08 -4.85 2.96
C GLY A 4 7.64 -5.25 2.80
N VAL A 5 7.28 -5.48 1.55
CA VAL A 5 6.02 -6.07 1.11
C VAL A 5 6.38 -7.48 0.66
N ASN A 6 5.81 -8.51 1.29
CA ASN A 6 6.07 -9.92 1.00
C ASN A 6 7.58 -10.28 1.00
N ASN A 7 8.33 -9.82 2.00
CA ASN A 7 9.79 -10.00 2.13
C ASN A 7 10.67 -9.28 1.08
N PHE A 8 10.09 -8.50 0.18
CA PHE A 8 10.85 -7.65 -0.75
C PHE A 8 11.03 -6.25 -0.17
N GLY A 9 12.23 -5.69 -0.28
CA GLY A 9 12.48 -4.30 0.11
C GLY A 9 11.57 -3.35 -0.69
N ALA A 10 10.86 -2.46 0.00
CA ALA A 10 9.86 -1.59 -0.60
C ALA A 10 9.93 -0.17 -0.02
N LYS A 11 9.63 0.83 -0.85
CA LYS A 11 9.39 2.21 -0.42
C LYS A 11 7.91 2.38 -0.10
N ILE A 12 7.60 2.61 1.16
CA ILE A 12 6.23 2.65 1.66
C ILE A 12 5.86 4.09 2.06
N LEU A 13 4.76 4.60 1.53
CA LEU A 13 4.15 5.86 1.96
C LEU A 13 3.12 5.57 3.06
N LEU A 14 3.18 6.31 4.17
CA LEU A 14 2.13 6.35 5.17
C LEU A 14 1.20 7.53 4.85
N ASP A 15 -0.06 7.26 4.50
CA ASP A 15 -1.01 8.28 4.07
C ASP A 15 -2.36 8.12 4.78
N CYS A 16 -2.59 8.88 5.85
CA CYS A 16 -3.87 8.89 6.54
C CYS A 16 -5.02 9.52 5.73
N GLY A 17 -4.73 10.15 4.58
CA GLY A 17 -5.74 10.62 3.63
C GLY A 17 -6.27 9.51 2.71
N ALA A 18 -5.52 8.41 2.55
CA ALA A 18 -5.93 7.31 1.69
C ALA A 18 -6.96 6.40 2.40
N THR A 19 -8.06 6.11 1.72
CA THR A 19 -9.15 5.28 2.27
C THR A 19 -8.89 3.77 2.17
N THR A 20 -7.83 3.36 1.47
CA THR A 20 -7.44 1.96 1.29
C THR A 20 -5.91 1.82 1.18
N VAL A 21 -5.44 0.58 1.10
CA VAL A 21 -4.03 0.25 0.86
C VAL A 21 -3.80 0.03 -0.63
N TYR A 22 -2.72 0.60 -1.16
CA TYR A 22 -2.32 0.45 -2.57
C TYR A 22 -0.96 -0.20 -2.71
N VAL A 23 -0.75 -0.93 -3.81
CA VAL A 23 0.55 -1.42 -4.26
C VAL A 23 0.74 -1.04 -5.72
N SER A 24 1.95 -0.61 -6.08
CA SER A 24 2.25 -0.20 -7.46
C SER A 24 2.18 -1.39 -8.41
N ARG A 25 1.63 -1.17 -9.61
CA ARG A 25 1.65 -2.17 -10.70
C ARG A 25 3.07 -2.59 -11.05
N GLY A 26 4.01 -1.64 -11.05
CA GLY A 26 5.43 -1.91 -11.31
C GLY A 26 6.02 -2.88 -10.31
N PHE A 27 5.73 -2.71 -9.01
CA PHE A 27 6.22 -3.58 -7.96
C PHE A 27 5.61 -4.99 -8.05
N VAL A 28 4.29 -5.08 -8.26
CA VAL A 28 3.60 -6.36 -8.50
C VAL A 28 4.25 -7.12 -9.65
N LYS A 29 4.45 -6.45 -10.80
CA LYS A 29 5.03 -7.06 -12.00
C LYS A 29 6.48 -7.48 -11.78
N LYS A 30 7.30 -6.63 -11.16
CA LYS A 30 8.72 -6.88 -10.89
C LYS A 30 8.93 -8.09 -9.99
N HIS A 31 8.04 -8.30 -9.03
CA HIS A 31 8.13 -9.36 -8.04
C HIS A 31 7.16 -10.53 -8.30
N GLU A 32 6.51 -10.54 -9.47
CA GLU A 32 5.58 -11.59 -9.92
C GLU A 32 4.52 -11.93 -8.87
N LEU A 33 4.00 -10.90 -8.17
CA LEU A 33 3.01 -11.11 -7.12
C LEU A 33 1.71 -11.63 -7.74
N LYS A 34 1.11 -12.63 -7.10
CA LYS A 34 -0.16 -13.21 -7.56
C LYS A 34 -1.31 -12.24 -7.27
N THR A 35 -1.91 -11.71 -8.33
CA THR A 35 -3.07 -10.82 -8.25
C THR A 35 -4.35 -11.50 -8.71
N HIS A 36 -5.48 -10.85 -8.43
CA HIS A 36 -6.78 -11.21 -8.98
C HIS A 36 -7.45 -9.96 -9.55
N ALA A 37 -7.70 -9.97 -10.85
CA ALA A 37 -8.39 -8.91 -11.56
C ALA A 37 -9.87 -9.25 -11.72
N TYR A 38 -10.75 -8.33 -11.33
CA TYR A 38 -12.19 -8.39 -11.52
C TYR A 38 -12.54 -7.61 -12.79
N THR A 39 -12.55 -8.29 -13.93
CA THR A 39 -12.72 -7.63 -15.25
C THR A 39 -14.08 -6.97 -15.45
N ASP A 40 -15.07 -7.33 -14.62
CA ASP A 40 -16.41 -6.76 -14.57
C ASP A 40 -16.53 -5.56 -13.61
N ARG A 41 -15.45 -5.18 -12.92
CA ARG A 41 -15.45 -4.12 -11.90
C ARG A 41 -14.35 -3.10 -12.15
N THR A 42 -14.67 -1.83 -11.93
CA THR A 42 -13.70 -0.74 -11.93
C THR A 42 -13.52 -0.15 -10.53
N THR A 43 -12.31 0.32 -10.26
CA THR A 43 -11.97 1.12 -9.10
C THR A 43 -11.73 2.55 -9.54
N LYS A 44 -12.45 3.48 -8.89
CA LYS A 44 -12.24 4.92 -9.04
C LYS A 44 -11.46 5.42 -7.84
N VAL A 45 -10.27 5.96 -8.08
CA VAL A 45 -9.42 6.55 -7.06
C VAL A 45 -9.37 8.05 -7.31
N LYS A 46 -9.79 8.83 -6.31
CA LYS A 46 -9.54 10.27 -6.30
C LYS A 46 -8.14 10.49 -5.75
N LEU A 47 -7.23 10.94 -6.61
CA LEU A 47 -5.84 11.21 -6.27
C LEU A 47 -5.73 12.54 -5.51
N GLY A 48 -4.57 12.77 -4.88
CA GLY A 48 -4.29 13.98 -4.10
C GLY A 48 -4.42 15.29 -4.90
N ASP A 49 -4.31 15.24 -6.23
CA ASP A 49 -4.51 16.36 -7.15
C ASP A 49 -5.98 16.56 -7.57
N ASN A 50 -6.91 15.86 -6.92
CA ASN A 50 -8.34 15.79 -7.22
C ASN A 50 -8.70 15.14 -8.56
N LYS A 51 -7.75 14.60 -9.33
CA LYS A 51 -8.07 13.82 -10.52
C LYS A 51 -8.63 12.45 -10.11
N ILE A 52 -9.54 11.94 -10.92
CA ILE A 52 -10.09 10.60 -10.75
C ILE A 52 -9.36 9.68 -11.72
N GLY A 53 -8.56 8.76 -11.19
CA GLY A 53 -8.06 7.63 -11.94
C GLY A 53 -9.09 6.51 -11.91
N GLU A 54 -9.42 5.94 -13.06
CA GLU A 54 -10.27 4.76 -13.16
C GLU A 54 -9.48 3.61 -13.77
N SER A 55 -9.59 2.43 -13.16
CA SER A 55 -8.92 1.23 -13.65
C SER A 55 -9.71 -0.02 -13.29
N ILE A 56 -9.41 -1.15 -13.93
CA ILE A 56 -9.96 -2.45 -13.53
C ILE A 56 -9.58 -2.71 -12.08
N LEU A 57 -10.53 -3.20 -11.28
CA LEU A 57 -10.26 -3.59 -9.91
C LEU A 57 -9.33 -4.80 -9.92
N GLU A 58 -8.10 -4.60 -9.49
CA GLU A 58 -7.10 -5.64 -9.30
C GLU A 58 -6.66 -5.64 -7.84
N LEU A 59 -6.66 -6.82 -7.22
CA LEU A 59 -6.36 -7.01 -5.81
C LEU A 59 -5.18 -7.95 -5.62
N VAL A 60 -4.40 -7.69 -4.58
CA VAL A 60 -3.26 -8.52 -4.16
C VAL A 60 -3.27 -8.69 -2.64
N LYS A 61 -3.01 -9.91 -2.16
CA LYS A 61 -2.75 -10.13 -0.73
C LYS A 61 -1.29 -9.80 -0.45
N ILE A 62 -1.05 -8.95 0.54
CA ILE A 62 0.29 -8.57 0.96
C ILE A 62 0.49 -8.74 2.45
N GLU A 63 1.74 -8.99 2.82
CA GLU A 63 2.28 -8.90 4.17
C GLU A 63 3.28 -7.76 4.23
N ILE A 64 3.07 -6.86 5.19
CA ILE A 64 3.90 -5.70 5.46
C ILE A 64 4.75 -6.01 6.69
N LEU A 65 6.06 -5.91 6.51
CA LEU A 65 7.04 -5.99 7.59
C LEU A 65 7.63 -4.60 7.80
N LEU A 66 7.37 -4.03 8.97
CA LEU A 66 7.88 -2.72 9.38
C LEU A 66 8.50 -2.87 10.77
N GLN A 67 9.70 -2.31 10.95
CA GLN A 67 10.37 -2.34 12.24
C GLN A 67 9.60 -1.49 13.27
N GLY A 68 9.36 -2.03 14.45
CA GLY A 68 8.66 -1.33 15.54
C GLY A 68 7.14 -1.44 15.48
N VAL A 69 6.57 -2.21 14.56
CA VAL A 69 5.13 -2.54 14.54
C VAL A 69 4.91 -4.02 14.25
N PRO A 70 3.77 -4.60 14.65
CA PRO A 70 3.40 -5.96 14.27
C PRO A 70 3.36 -6.15 12.74
N ASN A 71 3.60 -7.39 12.29
CA ASN A 71 3.37 -7.75 10.89
C ASN A 71 1.92 -7.46 10.52
N TYR A 72 1.71 -6.82 9.37
CA TYR A 72 0.38 -6.43 8.94
C TYR A 72 0.04 -7.10 7.60
N GLN A 73 -0.99 -7.94 7.62
CA GLN A 73 -1.50 -8.60 6.41
C GLN A 73 -2.80 -7.95 5.96
N CYS A 74 -2.89 -7.60 4.69
CA CYS A 74 -4.08 -6.99 4.13
C CYS A 74 -4.28 -7.33 2.65
N ILE A 75 -5.46 -7.00 2.14
CA ILE A 75 -5.73 -6.96 0.70
C ILE A 75 -5.50 -5.52 0.24
N ALA A 76 -4.59 -5.36 -0.72
CA ALA A 76 -4.28 -4.07 -1.33
C ALA A 76 -4.85 -3.99 -2.74
N VAL A 77 -5.21 -2.78 -3.13
CA VAL A 77 -5.59 -2.44 -4.50
C VAL A 77 -4.32 -2.24 -5.32
N VAL A 78 -4.22 -2.92 -6.45
CA VAL A 78 -3.14 -2.70 -7.41
C VAL A 78 -3.49 -1.50 -8.27
N PHE A 79 -2.66 -0.45 -8.20
CA PHE A 79 -2.96 0.83 -8.86
C PHE A 79 -1.71 1.57 -9.31
N ASP A 80 -1.87 2.57 -10.17
CA ASP A 80 -0.79 3.48 -10.56
C ASP A 80 -0.64 4.54 -9.47
N ILE A 81 0.31 4.31 -8.58
CA ILE A 81 0.74 5.26 -7.55
C ILE A 81 2.00 6.00 -8.01
N PRO A 82 2.39 7.13 -7.39
CA PRO A 82 3.61 7.85 -7.75
C PRO A 82 4.84 6.93 -7.75
N GLU A 83 5.70 7.06 -8.77
CA GLU A 83 6.79 6.11 -9.07
C GLU A 83 7.83 5.97 -7.95
N GLU A 84 7.91 6.96 -7.06
CA GLU A 84 8.79 6.91 -5.90
C GLU A 84 8.35 5.93 -4.82
N PHE A 85 7.11 5.41 -4.87
CA PHE A 85 6.55 4.49 -3.89
C PHE A 85 6.16 3.14 -4.50
N ASP A 86 6.39 2.09 -3.73
CA ASP A 86 5.97 0.72 -4.05
C ASP A 86 4.63 0.36 -3.40
N CYS A 87 4.31 0.99 -2.27
CA CYS A 87 3.08 0.76 -1.50
C CYS A 87 2.63 2.03 -0.77
N VAL A 88 1.31 2.21 -0.64
CA VAL A 88 0.70 3.26 0.19
C VAL A 88 -0.14 2.58 1.27
N LEU A 89 0.20 2.81 2.54
CA LEU A 89 -0.59 2.38 3.68
C LEU A 89 -1.57 3.48 4.05
N GLY A 90 -2.83 3.25 3.70
CA GLY A 90 -3.95 4.13 4.02
C GLY A 90 -4.51 3.94 5.43
N MET A 91 -5.65 4.57 5.69
CA MET A 91 -6.37 4.48 6.97
C MET A 91 -6.59 3.08 7.53
N PRO A 92 -6.83 2.02 6.72
CA PRO A 92 -6.93 0.67 7.27
C PRO A 92 -5.71 0.27 8.11
N PHE A 93 -4.49 0.58 7.67
CA PHE A 93 -3.29 0.29 8.46
C PHE A 93 -3.27 1.02 9.80
N PHE A 94 -3.61 2.31 9.81
CA PHE A 94 -3.62 3.11 11.03
C PHE A 94 -4.69 2.65 12.03
N VAL A 95 -5.85 2.25 11.55
CA VAL A 95 -6.96 1.75 12.37
C VAL A 95 -6.70 0.32 12.85
N ASP A 96 -6.10 -0.54 12.04
CA ASP A 96 -5.89 -1.93 12.44
C ASP A 96 -4.68 -2.07 13.37
N VAL A 97 -3.59 -1.35 13.08
CA VAL A 97 -2.31 -1.51 13.78
C VAL A 97 -2.17 -0.52 14.94
N HIS A 98 -2.82 0.64 14.90
CA HIS A 98 -2.63 1.74 15.86
C HIS A 98 -1.14 2.04 16.14
N PRO A 99 -0.32 2.30 15.09
CA PRO A 99 1.12 2.44 15.28
C PRO A 99 1.45 3.68 16.12
N ASP A 100 2.34 3.54 17.11
CA ASP A 100 2.94 4.70 17.78
C ASP A 100 4.07 5.24 16.90
N ILE A 101 3.86 6.42 16.30
CA ILE A 101 4.80 7.04 15.38
C ILE A 101 5.59 8.12 16.12
N ASP A 102 6.91 7.95 16.19
CA ASP A 102 7.83 9.01 16.53
C ASP A 102 8.10 9.86 15.28
N TRP A 103 7.29 10.90 15.12
CA TRP A 103 7.41 11.84 14.01
C TRP A 103 8.75 12.59 13.96
N LYS A 104 9.37 12.82 15.13
CA LYS A 104 10.64 13.55 15.22
C LYS A 104 11.79 12.69 14.70
N ASN A 105 11.83 11.43 15.11
CA ASN A 105 12.88 10.48 14.72
C ASN A 105 12.56 9.68 13.47
N ARG A 106 11.34 9.84 12.92
CA ARG A 106 10.83 9.18 11.70
C ARG A 106 10.86 7.65 11.83
N CYS A 107 10.39 7.14 12.96
CA CYS A 107 10.29 5.71 13.22
C CYS A 107 8.99 5.38 13.96
N PHE A 108 8.69 4.08 14.04
CA PHE A 108 7.69 3.56 14.98
C PHE A 108 8.36 3.35 16.35
N LYS A 109 7.60 3.52 17.43
CA LYS A 109 8.07 3.28 18.80
C LYS A 109 7.95 1.82 19.22
#